data_AF-A0A929JQ27-F1
#
_entry.id   AF-A0A929JQ27-F1
#
_cell.length_a   1.000
_cell.length_b   1.000
_cell.length_c   1.000
_cell.angle_alpha   90.00
_cell.angle_beta   90.00
_cell.angle_gamma   90.00
#
_symmetry.space_group_name_H-M   'P 1'
#
loop_
_entity.id
_entity.type
_entity.pdbx_description
1 polymer ?
#
loop_
_entity_poly.entity_id
_entity_poly.type
_entity_poly.pdbx_seq_one_letter_code
_entity_poly.pdbx_strand_id
1 'polypeptide(L)'
;IKPDYAEAHTNLGLAYHQKKELILATNAFTRALSIKPDLGEALFGLALVYRDQNEYKKAMDYAQKAIKSGKKVSPVFMKKLQEKVSQISP
;
A
#
# COMPACT_ATOMS: atom_id res chain seq x y z
N ILE A 1 -4.24 -12.12 -20.58
CA ILE A 1 -3.54 -10.87 -20.16
C ILE A 1 -2.61 -11.26 -19.03
N LYS A 2 -1.29 -11.08 -19.20
CA LYS A 2 -0.24 -11.70 -18.37
C LYS A 2 -0.27 -11.14 -16.93
N PRO A 3 -0.61 -11.96 -15.92
CA PRO A 3 -0.55 -11.58 -14.51
C PRO A 3 0.80 -10.95 -14.19
N ASP A 4 1.90 -11.58 -14.63
CA ASP A 4 3.31 -11.23 -14.40
C ASP A 4 3.65 -9.74 -14.47
N TYR A 5 2.90 -8.96 -15.26
CA TYR A 5 3.12 -7.52 -15.36
C TYR A 5 2.68 -6.77 -14.11
N ALA A 6 1.60 -7.18 -13.45
CA ALA A 6 1.14 -6.58 -12.18
C ALA A 6 2.11 -6.90 -11.04
N GLU A 7 2.57 -8.15 -10.92
CA GLU A 7 3.58 -8.52 -9.92
C GLU A 7 4.93 -7.84 -10.21
N ALA A 8 5.33 -7.66 -11.48
CA ALA A 8 6.54 -6.91 -11.83
C ALA A 8 6.46 -5.43 -11.39
N HIS A 9 5.34 -4.75 -11.65
CA HIS A 9 5.11 -3.39 -11.16
C HIS A 9 5.07 -3.33 -9.62
N THR A 10 4.56 -4.37 -8.97
CA THR A 10 4.59 -4.49 -7.50
C THR A 10 6.02 -4.58 -6.98
N ASN A 11 6.84 -5.43 -7.58
CA ASN A 11 8.26 -5.58 -7.21
C ASN A 11 9.04 -4.28 -7.46
N LEU A 12 8.75 -3.59 -8.57
CA LEU A 12 9.31 -2.26 -8.86
C LEU A 12 8.92 -1.24 -7.78
N GLY A 13 7.66 -1.22 -7.37
CA GLY A 13 7.18 -0.36 -6.29
C GLY A 13 7.87 -0.64 -4.95
N LEU A 14 8.09 -1.92 -4.63
CA LEU A 14 8.85 -2.31 -3.43
C LEU A 14 10.31 -1.83 -3.50
N ALA A 15 10.96 -1.95 -4.65
CA ALA A 15 12.33 -1.46 -4.85
C ALA A 15 12.42 0.07 -4.68
N TYR A 16 11.49 0.83 -5.26
CA TYR A 16 11.43 2.28 -5.06
C TYR A 16 11.13 2.66 -3.61
N HIS A 17 10.22 1.95 -2.94
CA HIS A 17 9.91 2.18 -1.52
C HIS A 17 11.13 1.94 -0.62
N GLN A 18 11.92 0.90 -0.89
CA GLN A 18 13.18 0.64 -0.16
C GLN A 18 14.19 1.78 -0.33
N LYS A 19 14.23 2.40 -1.51
CA LYS A 19 15.06 3.60 -1.80
C LYS A 19 14.48 4.91 -1.28
N LYS A 20 13.31 4.89 -0.61
CA LYS A 20 12.56 6.07 -0.19
C LYS A 20 12.11 6.99 -1.34
N GLU A 21 12.06 6.45 -2.55
CA GLU A 21 11.53 7.13 -3.74
C GLU A 21 9.99 6.99 -3.77
N LEU A 22 9.31 7.63 -2.82
CA LEU A 22 7.89 7.38 -2.50
C LEU A 22 6.92 7.68 -3.66
N ILE A 23 7.22 8.70 -4.48
CA ILE A 23 6.41 9.03 -5.67
C ILE A 23 6.48 7.92 -6.70
N LEU A 24 7.69 7.42 -6.99
CA LEU A 24 7.90 6.33 -7.94
C LEU A 24 7.31 5.01 -7.42
N ALA A 25 7.42 4.75 -6.11
CA ALA A 25 6.76 3.62 -5.48
C ALA A 25 5.23 3.67 -5.67
N THR A 26 4.63 4.84 -5.43
CA THR A 26 3.18 5.06 -5.61
C THR A 26 2.76 4.78 -7.05
N ASN A 27 3.49 5.32 -8.02
CA ASN A 27 3.19 5.14 -9.44
C ASN A 27 3.26 3.67 -9.85
N ALA A 28 4.29 2.94 -9.41
CA ALA A 28 4.47 1.53 -9.72
C ALA A 28 3.34 0.67 -9.11
N PHE A 29 3.02 0.85 -7.82
CA PHE A 29 1.89 0.13 -7.21
C PHE A 29 0.55 0.48 -7.85
N THR A 30 0.32 1.76 -8.18
CA THR A 30 -0.91 2.18 -8.88
C THR A 30 -1.01 1.53 -10.26
N ARG A 31 0.12 1.38 -10.97
CA ARG A 31 0.15 0.67 -12.25
C ARG A 31 -0.17 -0.81 -12.07
N ALA A 32 0.38 -1.47 -11.06
CA ALA A 32 0.02 -2.85 -10.72
C ALA A 32 -1.49 -3.00 -10.49
N LEU A 33 -2.09 -2.08 -9.72
CA LEU A 33 -3.53 -2.08 -9.43
C LEU A 33 -4.41 -1.73 -10.62
N SER A 34 -3.91 -0.96 -11.60
CA SER A 34 -4.63 -0.73 -12.86
C SER A 34 -4.75 -2.00 -13.71
N ILE A 35 -3.86 -2.97 -13.50
CA ILE A 35 -3.85 -4.27 -14.21
C ILE A 35 -4.63 -5.30 -13.39
N LYS A 36 -4.39 -5.35 -12.07
CA LYS A 36 -5.03 -6.26 -11.12
C LYS A 36 -5.48 -5.49 -9.87
N PRO A 37 -6.73 -5.00 -9.83
CA PRO A 37 -7.22 -4.11 -8.75
C PRO A 37 -7.24 -4.72 -7.35
N ASP A 38 -7.27 -6.04 -7.26
CA ASP A 38 -7.30 -6.83 -6.03
C ASP A 38 -5.93 -7.41 -5.65
N LEU A 39 -4.83 -6.91 -6.24
CA LEU A 39 -3.49 -7.40 -5.90
C LEU A 39 -3.08 -6.91 -4.50
N GLY A 40 -3.27 -7.79 -3.52
CA GLY A 40 -3.07 -7.50 -2.10
C GLY A 40 -1.68 -6.99 -1.73
N GLU A 41 -0.64 -7.50 -2.39
CA GLU A 41 0.74 -7.02 -2.22
C GLU A 41 0.89 -5.55 -2.65
N ALA A 42 0.31 -5.15 -3.79
CA ALA A 42 0.36 -3.77 -4.27
C ALA A 42 -0.49 -2.82 -3.40
N LEU A 43 -1.68 -3.27 -2.99
CA LEU A 43 -2.53 -2.53 -2.04
C LEU A 43 -1.79 -2.28 -0.72
N PHE A 44 -1.12 -3.30 -0.18
CA PHE A 44 -0.32 -3.14 1.03
C PHE A 44 0.92 -2.27 0.80
N GLY A 45 1.54 -2.35 -0.39
CA GLY A 45 2.62 -1.46 -0.81
C GLY A 45 2.23 0.02 -0.74
N LEU A 46 1.05 0.38 -1.26
CA LEU A 46 0.50 1.74 -1.11
C LEU A 46 0.26 2.12 0.35
N ALA A 47 -0.24 1.18 1.18
CA ALA A 47 -0.42 1.43 2.60
C ALA A 47 0.90 1.79 3.31
N LEU A 48 2.00 1.12 2.96
CA LEU A 48 3.34 1.43 3.48
C LEU A 48 3.84 2.79 3.00
N VAL A 49 3.67 3.10 1.71
CA VAL A 49 4.08 4.39 1.14
C VAL A 49 3.34 5.54 1.80
N TYR A 50 2.01 5.46 1.92
CA TYR A 50 1.22 6.52 2.56
C TYR A 50 1.51 6.65 4.06
N ARG A 51 1.84 5.55 4.75
CA ARG A 51 2.33 5.62 6.14
C ARG A 51 3.61 6.45 6.20
N ASP A 52 4.57 6.18 5.32
CA ASP A 52 5.85 6.89 5.29
C ASP A 52 5.70 8.38 4.91
N GLN A 53 4.61 8.74 4.23
CA GLN A 53 4.21 10.13 3.94
C GLN A 53 3.40 10.78 5.08
N ASN A 54 3.16 10.10 6.21
CA ASN A 54 2.26 10.52 7.28
C ASN A 54 0.78 10.69 6.84
N GLU A 55 0.39 10.16 5.68
CA GLU A 55 -0.98 10.15 5.18
C GLU A 55 -1.77 8.97 5.80
N TYR A 56 -1.90 8.95 7.12
CA TYR A 56 -2.37 7.78 7.89
C TYR A 56 -3.80 7.34 7.52
N LYS A 57 -4.69 8.27 7.15
CA LYS A 57 -6.04 7.94 6.67
C LYS A 57 -6.00 7.12 5.38
N LYS A 58 -5.18 7.53 4.40
CA LYS A 58 -4.99 6.78 3.15
C LYS A 58 -4.30 5.44 3.39
N ALA A 59 -3.27 5.43 4.25
CA ALA A 59 -2.57 4.21 4.63
C ALA A 59 -3.55 3.16 5.19
N MET A 60 -4.47 3.58 6.06
CA MET A 60 -5.46 2.70 6.68
C MET A 60 -6.49 2.19 5.66
N ASP A 61 -6.97 3.04 4.74
CA ASP A 61 -7.87 2.64 3.66
C ASP A 61 -7.25 1.55 2.75
N TYR A 62 -6.01 1.77 2.29
CA TYR A 62 -5.31 0.79 1.46
C TYR A 62 -4.96 -0.49 2.21
N ALA A 63 -4.62 -0.42 3.50
CA ALA A 63 -4.41 -1.61 4.32
C ALA A 63 -5.70 -2.43 4.46
N GLN A 64 -6.86 -1.77 4.63
CA GLN A 64 -8.16 -2.43 4.69
C GLN A 64 -8.54 -3.09 3.35
N LYS A 65 -8.24 -2.43 2.22
CA LYS A 65 -8.40 -3.02 0.89
C LYS A 65 -7.51 -4.24 0.70
N ALA A 66 -6.25 -4.18 1.15
CA ALA A 66 -5.35 -5.33 1.12
C ALA A 66 -5.92 -6.50 1.92
N ILE A 67 -6.45 -6.27 3.13
CA ILE A 67 -7.10 -7.32 3.93
C ILE A 67 -8.30 -7.93 3.16
N LYS A 68 -9.14 -7.10 2.53
CA LYS A 68 -10.29 -7.58 1.74
C LYS A 68 -9.88 -8.44 0.54
N SER A 69 -8.70 -8.21 -0.04
CA SER A 69 -8.14 -9.06 -1.10
C SER A 69 -7.53 -10.39 -0.61
N GLY A 70 -7.55 -10.65 0.70
CA GLY A 70 -6.96 -11.85 1.30
C GLY A 70 -5.52 -11.67 1.79
N LYS A 71 -4.92 -10.47 1.63
CA LYS A 71 -3.59 -10.19 2.19
C LYS A 71 -3.66 -10.19 3.71
N LYS A 72 -2.83 -11.02 4.33
CA LYS A 72 -2.59 -10.94 5.79
C LYS A 72 -1.79 -9.67 6.09
N VAL A 73 -2.41 -8.74 6.79
CA VAL A 73 -1.80 -7.52 7.34
C VAL A 73 -1.71 -7.66 8.85
N SER A 74 -0.60 -7.24 9.45
CA SER A 74 -0.41 -7.34 10.89
C SER A 74 -1.46 -6.51 11.65
N PRO A 75 -2.16 -7.08 12.66
CA PRO A 75 -3.06 -6.30 13.52
C PRO A 75 -2.36 -5.12 14.22
N VAL A 76 -1.08 -5.29 14.56
CA VAL A 76 -0.26 -4.21 15.16
C VAL A 76 -0.08 -3.04 14.20
N PHE A 77 0.07 -3.32 12.90
CA PHE A 77 0.16 -2.27 11.88
C PHE A 77 -1.14 -1.47 11.81
N MET A 78 -2.29 -2.17 11.77
CA MET A 78 -3.61 -1.52 11.76
C MET A 78 -3.84 -0.66 13.01
N LYS A 79 -3.53 -1.19 14.19
CA LYS A 79 -3.68 -0.45 15.45
C LYS A 79 -2.85 0.84 15.46
N LYS A 80 -1.59 0.78 15.01
CA LYS A 80 -0.72 1.97 14.92
C LYS A 80 -1.26 3.03 13.97
N LEU A 81 -1.82 2.61 12.82
CA LEU A 81 -2.46 3.56 11.90
C LEU A 81 -3.70 4.20 12.53
N GLN A 82 -4.53 3.41 13.20
CA GLN A 82 -5.72 3.92 13.90
C GLN A 82 -5.37 4.95 14.98
N GLU A 83 -4.37 4.66 15.82
CA GLU A 83 -3.87 5.59 16.84
C GLU A 83 -3.42 6.92 16.22
N LYS A 84 -2.66 6.86 15.12
CA LYS A 84 -2.21 8.06 14.40
C LYS A 84 -3.37 8.83 13.77
N VAL A 85 -4.35 8.14 13.19
CA VAL A 85 -5.55 8.78 12.63
C VAL A 85 -6.34 9.49 13.73
N SER A 86 -6.53 8.87 14.89
CA SER A 86 -7.25 9.46 16.03
C SER A 86 -6.55 10.70 16.60
N GLN A 87 -5.22 10.77 16.54
CA GLN A 87 -4.44 11.95 16.97
C GLN A 87 -4.56 13.15 16.01
N ILE A 88 -5.09 12.95 14.79
CA ILE A 88 -5.18 13.98 13.75
C ILE A 88 -6.64 14.42 13.53
N SER A 89 -7.61 13.75 14.14
CA SER A 89 -9.00 14.18 14.14
C SER A 89 -9.18 15.31 15.17
N PRO A 90 -9.79 16.45 14.79
CA PRO A 90 -10.06 17.57 15.69
C PRO A 90 -11.05 17.21 16.80
#